data_AF-A0A972RK01-F1
#
_entry.id   AF-A0A972RK01-F1
#
_cell.length_a   1.000
_cell.length_b   1.000
_cell.length_c   1.000
_cell.angle_alpha   90.00
_cell.angle_beta   90.00
_cell.angle_gamma   90.00
#
_symmetry.space_group_name_H-M   'P 1'
#
loop_
_entity.id
_entity.type
_entity.pdbx_description
1 polymer ?
#
loop_
_entity_poly.entity_id
_entity_poly.type
_entity_poly.pdbx_seq_one_letter_code
_entity_poly.pdbx_strand_id
1 'polypeptide(L)'
;MSDAEGILGLPLYLIEVIPELKIEGQTIASGQAIGMGTNQLFEMTFSDPTGIGDQVVNTVQSGEYHAIGLDVNKVTFQSLKDRVDRWQPDTANERDDRLGELLYLMAMFYFANSGFLREEASKASGVMALRHPSESMVSLNFNADFLFGIPVSISSVGLNMDVDRDILSPFSKNGNSDTTFWFMVRNGLNASAQEHLVFESIMGLEAISTVKFLDLANSQLVPAYVLDSENVQRVDELQISSQDKADIRNFINAGKMVIVPNRNIQHVDYSGIGYNVVDLETGVGGYLISGGFNGSATVAGNVAALIALAEELIGKDNRVFLEPIIFTLKDFLDSYPEIAGQKNPAFQEFTKRQLHWGHIVNLSPVDGFKVNIAFEILYHARITLITLIQ
;
A
#
# COMPACT_ATOMS: atom_id res chain seq x y z
N MET A 1 10.89 13.07 -33.37
CA MET A 1 11.75 13.72 -32.36
C MET A 1 11.04 15.02 -32.03
N SER A 2 10.14 14.99 -31.05
CA SER A 2 9.34 16.14 -30.64
C SER A 2 9.66 16.44 -29.19
N ASP A 3 10.45 17.48 -28.99
CA ASP A 3 10.37 18.47 -27.92
C ASP A 3 9.97 17.93 -26.54
N ALA A 4 10.95 17.38 -25.82
CA ALA A 4 10.92 17.30 -24.36
C ALA A 4 11.61 18.55 -23.78
N GLU A 5 11.12 19.75 -24.11
CA GLU A 5 11.55 21.02 -23.48
C GLU A 5 10.89 21.16 -22.09
N GLY A 6 11.33 20.35 -21.13
CA GLY A 6 10.95 20.44 -19.72
C GLY A 6 12.03 19.85 -18.81
N ILE A 7 11.84 19.97 -17.48
CA ILE A 7 12.82 19.48 -16.49
C ILE A 7 13.20 17.99 -16.69
N LEU A 8 12.30 17.17 -17.26
CA LEU A 8 12.54 15.76 -17.58
C LEU A 8 13.59 15.51 -18.67
N GLY A 9 13.91 16.53 -19.48
CA GLY A 9 14.97 16.47 -20.49
C GLY A 9 16.32 17.00 -19.99
N LEU A 10 16.36 17.59 -18.80
CA LEU A 10 17.59 18.06 -18.17
C LEU A 10 18.24 16.94 -17.35
N PRO A 11 19.57 16.84 -17.35
CA PRO A 11 20.26 15.96 -16.42
C PRO A 11 19.88 16.27 -14.97
N LEU A 12 19.43 15.27 -14.21
CA LEU A 12 18.92 15.46 -12.84
C LEU A 12 19.89 16.19 -11.91
N TYR A 13 21.19 15.92 -12.04
CA TYR A 13 22.25 16.58 -11.27
C TYR A 13 22.40 18.09 -11.53
N LEU A 14 21.73 18.66 -12.54
CA LEU A 14 21.67 20.11 -12.79
C LEU A 14 20.45 20.79 -12.15
N ILE A 15 19.54 20.01 -11.56
CA ILE A 15 18.32 20.52 -10.96
C ILE A 15 18.49 20.49 -9.44
N GLU A 16 18.31 21.65 -8.81
CA GLU A 16 18.19 21.74 -7.36
C GLU A 16 16.72 21.96 -6.98
N VAL A 17 16.27 21.26 -5.95
CA VAL A 17 14.94 21.38 -5.37
C VAL A 17 15.07 21.77 -3.90
N ILE A 18 14.05 22.44 -3.36
CA ILE A 18 13.98 22.79 -1.94
C ILE A 18 12.91 21.90 -1.31
N PRO A 19 13.25 21.07 -0.31
CA PRO A 19 12.25 20.29 0.39
C PRO A 19 11.40 21.22 1.26
N GLU A 20 10.08 21.06 1.19
CA GLU A 20 9.10 21.81 1.96
C GLU A 20 8.20 20.84 2.73
N LEU A 21 7.90 21.19 3.98
CA LEU A 21 6.83 20.54 4.75
C LEU A 21 5.65 21.50 4.82
N LYS A 22 4.49 21.02 4.38
CA LYS A 22 3.24 21.79 4.35
C LYS A 22 2.20 21.18 5.28
N ILE A 23 1.40 22.04 5.90
CA ILE A 23 0.17 21.67 6.60
C ILE A 23 -0.94 22.53 6.02
N GLU A 24 -1.95 21.90 5.40
CA GLU A 24 -3.11 22.57 4.80
C GLU A 24 -2.68 23.71 3.85
N GLY A 25 -1.80 23.41 2.89
CA GLY A 25 -1.27 24.37 1.92
C GLY A 25 -0.17 25.31 2.45
N GLN A 26 0.02 25.41 3.76
CA GLN A 26 0.98 26.35 4.35
C GLN A 26 2.33 25.69 4.59
N THR A 27 3.39 26.24 3.99
CA THR A 27 4.77 25.85 4.28
C THR A 27 5.12 26.19 5.74
N ILE A 28 5.35 25.16 6.54
CA ILE A 28 5.74 25.29 7.96
C ILE A 28 7.24 25.07 8.18
N ALA A 29 7.91 24.41 7.24
CA ALA A 29 9.36 24.23 7.24
C ALA A 29 9.88 24.10 5.81
N SER A 30 11.12 24.55 5.60
CA SER A 30 11.87 24.39 4.36
C SER A 30 13.30 24.01 4.67
N GLY A 31 13.88 23.15 3.85
CA GLY A 31 15.29 22.78 3.94
C GLY A 31 16.21 23.65 3.06
N GLN A 32 17.44 23.17 2.86
CA GLN A 32 18.36 23.74 1.89
C GLN A 32 18.13 23.14 0.50
N ALA A 33 18.54 23.87 -0.54
CA ALA A 33 18.56 23.35 -1.90
C ALA A 33 19.40 22.07 -1.96
N ILE A 34 18.87 21.05 -2.63
CA ILE A 34 19.50 19.74 -2.80
C ILE A 34 19.31 19.26 -4.24
N GLY A 35 20.30 18.57 -4.79
CA GLY A 35 20.23 18.00 -6.13
C GLY A 35 19.12 16.98 -6.25
N MET A 36 18.28 17.09 -7.28
CA MET A 36 17.14 16.21 -7.54
C MET A 36 17.57 14.74 -7.68
N GLY A 37 16.73 13.81 -7.19
CA GLY A 37 17.02 12.37 -7.17
C GLY A 37 17.99 11.92 -6.06
N THR A 38 18.34 12.79 -5.11
CA THR A 38 19.15 12.41 -3.95
C THR A 38 18.27 11.78 -2.87
N ASN A 39 18.67 10.61 -2.36
CA ASN A 39 17.98 9.96 -1.25
C ASN A 39 18.08 10.79 0.03
N GLN A 40 16.98 10.91 0.76
CA GLN A 40 16.83 11.55 2.07
C GLN A 40 16.11 10.59 3.01
N LEU A 41 16.32 10.77 4.32
CA LEU A 41 15.56 10.06 5.35
C LEU A 41 14.43 10.96 5.85
N PHE A 42 13.21 10.44 5.83
CA PHE A 42 12.04 11.05 6.41
C PHE A 42 11.65 10.28 7.67
N GLU A 43 11.83 10.91 8.84
CA GLU A 43 11.60 10.28 10.14
C GLU A 43 10.34 10.86 10.78
N MET A 44 9.38 9.99 11.10
CA MET A 44 8.19 10.32 11.87
C MET A 44 8.27 9.65 13.24
N THR A 45 8.13 10.44 14.30
CA THR A 45 8.13 9.92 15.67
C THR A 45 6.72 10.00 16.26
N PHE A 46 6.22 8.86 16.72
CA PHE A 46 4.94 8.74 17.43
C PHE A 46 5.23 8.55 18.91
N SER A 47 4.54 9.31 19.76
CA SER A 47 4.72 9.24 21.21
C SER A 47 3.41 8.89 21.88
N ASP A 48 3.44 7.94 22.82
CA ASP A 48 2.31 7.62 23.66
C ASP A 48 2.31 8.42 24.98
N PRO A 49 1.20 8.44 25.73
CA PRO A 49 1.13 9.16 27.02
C PRO A 49 2.09 8.63 28.11
N THR A 50 2.69 7.46 27.93
CA THR A 50 3.69 6.88 28.85
C THR A 50 5.11 7.39 28.55
N GLY A 51 5.28 8.15 27.47
CA GLY A 51 6.58 8.64 27.01
C GLY A 51 7.38 7.59 26.24
N ILE A 52 6.77 6.44 25.95
CA ILE A 52 7.30 5.43 25.04
C ILE A 52 6.78 5.78 23.65
N GLY A 53 7.65 5.72 22.66
CA GLY A 53 7.31 6.03 21.29
C GLY A 53 8.00 5.08 20.34
N ASP A 54 7.51 5.08 19.11
CA ASP A 54 8.10 4.38 17.99
C ASP A 54 8.36 5.35 16.84
N GLN A 55 9.18 4.90 15.90
CA GLN A 55 9.60 5.69 14.76
C GLN A 55 9.31 4.94 13.47
N VAL A 56 8.77 5.68 12.51
CA VAL A 56 8.71 5.28 11.11
C VAL A 56 9.82 6.03 10.38
N VAL A 57 10.60 5.32 9.57
CA VAL A 57 11.73 5.89 8.82
C VAL A 57 11.61 5.48 7.36
N ASN A 58 11.36 6.47 6.51
CA ASN A 58 11.22 6.29 5.06
C ASN A 58 12.41 6.86 4.32
N THR A 59 12.85 6.16 3.26
CA THR A 59 13.82 6.72 2.31
C THR A 59 13.03 7.35 1.18
N VAL A 60 13.16 8.67 1.03
CA VAL A 60 12.48 9.46 -0.03
C VAL A 60 13.51 10.09 -0.96
N GLN A 61 13.15 10.39 -2.20
CA GLN A 61 14.03 11.10 -3.13
C GLN A 61 13.67 12.57 -3.24
N SER A 62 14.68 13.45 -3.22
CA SER A 62 14.46 14.87 -3.42
C SER A 62 13.82 15.13 -4.80
N GLY A 63 12.68 15.80 -4.81
CA GLY A 63 11.90 16.10 -6.02
C GLY A 63 10.61 15.29 -6.10
N GLU A 64 10.45 14.25 -5.28
CA GLU A 64 9.19 13.52 -5.11
C GLU A 64 8.16 14.38 -4.34
N TYR A 65 6.90 13.96 -4.39
CA TYR A 65 5.82 14.61 -3.65
C TYR A 65 5.08 13.58 -2.82
N HIS A 66 4.99 13.81 -1.52
CA HIS A 66 4.39 12.89 -0.57
C HIS A 66 3.29 13.59 0.21
N ALA A 67 2.14 12.93 0.34
CA ALA A 67 1.10 13.29 1.28
C ALA A 67 1.09 12.28 2.43
N ILE A 68 1.03 12.79 3.65
CA ILE A 68 0.99 11.98 4.87
C ILE A 68 -0.45 12.01 5.38
N GLY A 69 -1.11 10.86 5.37
CA GLY A 69 -2.41 10.64 6.00
C GLY A 69 -2.22 10.20 7.44
N LEU A 70 -2.97 10.78 8.37
CA LEU A 70 -2.96 10.39 9.79
C LEU A 70 -4.35 9.93 10.23
N ASP A 71 -4.46 8.69 10.69
CA ASP A 71 -5.63 8.18 11.41
C ASP A 71 -5.33 8.11 12.91
N VAL A 72 -5.63 9.20 13.59
CA VAL A 72 -5.43 9.30 15.05
C VAL A 72 -6.49 8.55 15.86
N ASN A 73 -7.59 8.10 15.25
CA ASN A 73 -8.65 7.34 15.92
C ASN A 73 -9.64 6.73 14.91
N LYS A 74 -10.24 7.60 14.09
CA LYS A 74 -11.22 7.20 13.07
C LYS A 74 -11.27 8.24 11.95
N VAL A 75 -11.06 7.77 10.72
CA VAL A 75 -11.41 8.49 9.49
C VAL A 75 -12.77 7.99 9.00
N THR A 76 -13.63 8.89 8.51
CA THR A 76 -14.97 8.54 8.03
C THR A 76 -15.15 8.91 6.56
N PHE A 77 -16.03 8.18 5.86
CA PHE A 77 -16.44 8.56 4.51
C PHE A 77 -17.09 9.94 4.47
N GLN A 78 -17.82 10.35 5.51
CA GLN A 78 -18.40 11.70 5.58
C GLN A 78 -17.31 12.79 5.61
N SER A 79 -16.27 12.63 6.43
CA SER A 79 -15.17 13.60 6.49
C SER A 79 -14.41 13.71 5.17
N LEU A 80 -14.30 12.60 4.42
CA LEU A 80 -13.75 12.59 3.07
C LEU A 80 -14.68 13.33 2.10
N LYS A 81 -15.97 13.01 2.10
CA LYS A 81 -16.97 13.66 1.26
C LYS A 81 -16.98 15.18 1.46
N ASP A 82 -17.01 15.63 2.71
CA ASP A 82 -16.99 17.06 3.05
C ASP A 82 -15.71 17.77 2.54
N ARG A 83 -14.60 17.04 2.44
CA ARG A 83 -13.33 17.55 1.91
C ARG A 83 -13.34 17.58 0.38
N VAL A 84 -13.76 16.49 -0.26
CA VAL A 84 -13.91 16.37 -1.72
C VAL A 84 -14.92 17.38 -2.29
N ASP A 85 -16.02 17.65 -1.59
CA ASP A 85 -17.05 18.61 -2.04
C ASP A 85 -16.55 20.06 -2.00
N ARG A 86 -15.54 20.37 -1.17
CA ARG A 86 -14.89 21.69 -1.10
C ARG A 86 -13.68 21.81 -2.02
N TRP A 87 -13.14 20.69 -2.50
CA TRP A 87 -11.94 20.68 -3.34
C TRP A 87 -12.25 21.17 -4.75
N GLN A 88 -11.50 22.19 -5.20
CA GLN A 88 -11.65 22.83 -6.51
C GLN A 88 -10.30 22.85 -7.26
N PRO A 89 -9.79 21.69 -7.70
CA PRO A 89 -8.46 21.61 -8.30
C PRO A 89 -8.34 22.39 -9.62
N ASP A 90 -9.42 22.52 -10.38
CA ASP A 90 -9.41 23.23 -11.67
C ASP A 90 -9.11 24.74 -11.52
N THR A 91 -9.52 25.34 -10.39
CA THR A 91 -9.30 26.76 -10.09
C THR A 91 -8.08 27.00 -9.21
N ALA A 92 -7.51 25.94 -8.62
CA ALA A 92 -6.35 26.01 -7.75
C ALA A 92 -5.07 26.35 -8.53
N ASN A 93 -4.29 27.31 -8.01
CA ASN A 93 -3.01 27.70 -8.59
C ASN A 93 -1.86 26.90 -7.99
N GLU A 94 -1.90 26.66 -6.68
CA GLU A 94 -0.85 25.92 -5.98
C GLU A 94 -0.91 24.44 -6.35
N ARG A 95 0.27 23.83 -6.48
CA ARG A 95 0.40 22.40 -6.74
C ARG A 95 -0.13 21.55 -5.58
N ASP A 96 0.03 22.03 -4.35
CA ASP A 96 -0.44 21.34 -3.14
C ASP A 96 -1.98 21.21 -3.14
N ASP A 97 -2.68 22.28 -3.53
CA ASP A 97 -4.14 22.31 -3.65
C ASP A 97 -4.69 21.40 -4.77
N ARG A 98 -3.82 20.80 -5.60
CA ARG A 98 -4.19 19.85 -6.66
C ARG A 98 -3.60 18.48 -6.35
N LEU A 99 -2.32 18.26 -6.68
CA LEU A 99 -1.65 16.97 -6.48
C LEU A 99 -1.56 16.60 -4.99
N GLY A 100 -1.18 17.54 -4.12
CA GLY A 100 -1.06 17.26 -2.68
C GLY A 100 -2.39 16.80 -2.07
N GLU A 101 -3.47 17.52 -2.37
CA GLU A 101 -4.81 17.19 -1.93
C GLU A 101 -5.31 15.85 -2.53
N LEU A 102 -5.02 15.56 -3.80
CA LEU A 102 -5.33 14.25 -4.42
C LEU A 102 -4.66 13.11 -3.65
N LEU A 103 -3.34 13.18 -3.42
CA LEU A 103 -2.59 12.15 -2.71
C LEU A 103 -3.08 12.00 -1.27
N TYR A 104 -3.37 13.12 -0.59
CA TYR A 104 -3.95 13.12 0.76
C TYR A 104 -5.32 12.45 0.79
N LEU A 105 -6.20 12.74 -0.17
CA LEU A 105 -7.51 12.10 -0.27
C LEU A 105 -7.39 10.59 -0.48
N MET A 106 -6.39 10.10 -1.22
CA MET A 106 -6.14 8.66 -1.37
C MET A 106 -5.70 8.03 -0.04
N ALA A 107 -4.80 8.69 0.69
CA ALA A 107 -4.36 8.27 2.02
C ALA A 107 -5.54 8.16 3.01
N MET A 108 -6.39 9.18 3.03
CA MET A 108 -7.56 9.20 3.92
C MET A 108 -8.66 8.24 3.47
N PHE A 109 -8.82 8.02 2.16
CA PHE A 109 -9.73 7.00 1.62
C PHE A 109 -9.35 5.61 2.09
N TYR A 110 -8.07 5.27 2.03
CA TYR A 110 -7.54 4.03 2.59
C TYR A 110 -7.96 3.84 4.04
N PHE A 111 -7.78 4.87 4.89
CA PHE A 111 -8.15 4.78 6.31
C PHE A 111 -9.66 4.67 6.55
N ALA A 112 -10.49 5.40 5.78
CA ALA A 112 -11.94 5.27 5.89
C ALA A 112 -12.41 3.86 5.51
N ASN A 113 -11.89 3.32 4.40
CA ASN A 113 -12.32 2.03 3.89
C ASN A 113 -11.81 0.87 4.77
N SER A 114 -10.53 0.88 5.14
CA SER A 114 -9.96 -0.10 6.09
C SER A 114 -10.65 -0.02 7.45
N GLY A 115 -10.94 1.19 7.95
CA GLY A 115 -11.70 1.41 9.17
C GLY A 115 -13.10 0.81 9.13
N PHE A 116 -13.83 1.02 8.03
CA PHE A 116 -15.15 0.42 7.82
C PHE A 116 -15.11 -1.11 7.80
N LEU A 117 -14.25 -1.71 6.98
CA LEU A 117 -14.11 -3.18 6.90
C LEU A 117 -13.72 -3.80 8.24
N ARG A 118 -12.85 -3.11 8.99
CA ARG A 118 -12.43 -3.52 10.33
C ARG A 118 -13.57 -3.45 11.35
N GLU A 119 -14.43 -2.43 11.29
CA GLU A 119 -15.61 -2.33 12.16
C GLU A 119 -16.60 -3.47 11.89
N GLU A 120 -16.85 -3.79 10.62
CA GLU A 120 -17.70 -4.93 10.25
C GLU A 120 -17.09 -6.27 10.68
N ALA A 121 -15.79 -6.47 10.45
CA ALA A 121 -15.08 -7.66 10.92
C ALA A 121 -15.11 -7.79 12.45
N SER A 122 -14.98 -6.68 13.18
CA SER A 122 -15.06 -6.62 14.64
C SER A 122 -16.44 -7.06 15.15
N LYS A 123 -17.52 -6.56 14.51
CA LYS A 123 -18.90 -6.96 14.83
C LYS A 123 -19.13 -8.44 14.56
N ALA A 124 -18.69 -8.94 13.41
CA ALA A 124 -18.91 -10.32 12.98
C ALA A 124 -18.13 -11.35 13.82
N SER A 125 -16.91 -11.01 14.23
CA SER A 125 -16.02 -11.90 15.00
C SER A 125 -16.18 -11.78 16.51
N GLY A 126 -16.87 -10.74 17.01
CA GLY A 126 -16.93 -10.47 18.45
C GLY A 126 -15.61 -9.94 19.01
N VAL A 127 -14.80 -9.29 18.19
CA VAL A 127 -13.55 -8.61 18.58
C VAL A 127 -13.82 -7.12 18.79
N MET A 128 -13.12 -6.50 19.73
CA MET A 128 -13.01 -5.06 19.89
C MET A 128 -11.57 -4.66 19.57
N ALA A 129 -11.37 -3.81 18.56
CA ALA A 129 -10.04 -3.36 18.16
C ALA A 129 -9.86 -1.87 18.47
N LEU A 130 -8.92 -1.54 19.37
CA LEU A 130 -8.53 -0.16 19.63
C LEU A 130 -7.42 0.25 18.65
N ARG A 131 -7.58 1.40 17.99
CA ARG A 131 -6.57 1.97 17.09
C ARG A 131 -5.61 2.86 17.87
N HIS A 132 -4.32 2.78 17.54
CA HIS A 132 -3.30 3.76 17.89
C HIS A 132 -3.07 4.73 16.72
N PRO A 133 -2.52 5.94 16.95
CA PRO A 133 -2.27 6.89 15.88
C PRO A 133 -1.52 6.28 14.70
N SER A 134 -2.19 6.10 13.58
CA SER A 134 -1.67 5.36 12.42
C SER A 134 -1.32 6.34 11.30
N GLU A 135 -0.37 5.98 10.45
CA GLU A 135 0.04 6.80 9.33
C GLU A 135 0.05 6.00 8.02
N SER A 136 -0.13 6.73 6.93
CA SER A 136 0.11 6.24 5.58
C SER A 136 0.77 7.35 4.76
N MET A 137 1.72 7.00 3.90
CA MET A 137 2.33 7.91 2.95
C MET A 137 1.90 7.56 1.53
N VAL A 138 1.30 8.53 0.83
CA VAL A 138 0.97 8.40 -0.59
C VAL A 138 1.83 9.34 -1.39
N SER A 139 2.54 8.80 -2.37
CA SER A 139 3.55 9.53 -3.13
C SER A 139 3.22 9.58 -4.62
N LEU A 140 3.66 10.65 -5.26
CA LEU A 140 4.09 10.62 -6.66
C LEU A 140 5.62 10.57 -6.66
N ASN A 141 6.15 9.39 -6.96
CA ASN A 141 7.57 9.07 -6.92
C ASN A 141 8.12 8.76 -8.32
N PHE A 142 9.46 8.77 -8.43
CA PHE A 142 10.13 8.50 -9.69
C PHE A 142 11.39 7.65 -9.48
N ASN A 143 11.78 6.91 -10.51
CA ASN A 143 13.05 6.20 -10.51
C ASN A 143 14.10 7.03 -11.24
N ALA A 144 15.18 7.38 -10.54
CA ALA A 144 16.35 8.00 -11.13
C ALA A 144 17.35 6.94 -11.64
N ASP A 145 17.84 7.11 -12.87
CA ASP A 145 19.01 6.37 -13.35
C ASP A 145 20.28 7.05 -12.83
N PHE A 146 21.26 6.24 -12.41
CA PHE A 146 22.52 6.71 -11.87
C PHE A 146 23.69 6.36 -12.80
N LEU A 147 24.59 7.32 -13.01
CA LEU A 147 25.88 7.12 -13.65
C LEU A 147 26.98 7.46 -12.65
N PHE A 148 27.79 6.46 -12.26
CA PHE A 148 28.82 6.60 -11.21
C PHE A 148 28.29 7.18 -9.88
N GLY A 149 27.07 6.81 -9.48
CA GLY A 149 26.43 7.30 -8.26
C GLY A 149 25.81 8.70 -8.36
N ILE A 150 25.80 9.30 -9.55
CA ILE A 150 25.19 10.62 -9.82
C ILE A 150 23.86 10.40 -10.54
N PRO A 151 22.73 10.97 -10.07
CA PRO A 151 21.45 10.85 -10.75
C PRO A 151 21.49 11.63 -12.07
N VAL A 152 21.13 11.00 -13.20
CA VAL A 152 21.23 11.61 -14.54
C VAL A 152 19.90 11.76 -15.25
N SER A 153 18.96 10.83 -15.11
CA SER A 153 17.66 10.87 -15.81
C SER A 153 16.57 10.22 -14.97
N ILE A 154 15.31 10.52 -15.29
CA ILE A 154 14.15 9.80 -14.75
C ILE A 154 13.78 8.69 -15.73
N SER A 155 13.77 7.44 -15.27
CA SER A 155 13.38 6.27 -16.06
C SER A 155 11.90 5.92 -15.96
N SER A 156 11.26 6.24 -14.83
CA SER A 156 9.82 6.06 -14.65
C SER A 156 9.25 6.99 -13.58
N VAL A 157 7.93 7.23 -13.64
CA VAL A 157 7.16 7.91 -12.60
C VAL A 157 5.98 7.01 -12.25
N GLY A 158 5.65 6.94 -10.96
CA GLY A 158 4.54 6.13 -10.45
C GLY A 158 3.92 6.77 -9.21
N LEU A 159 2.74 6.27 -8.85
CA LEU A 159 2.18 6.50 -7.54
C LEU A 159 2.49 5.30 -6.64
N ASN A 160 2.63 5.57 -5.36
CA ASN A 160 2.88 4.56 -4.35
C ASN A 160 2.12 4.91 -3.09
N MET A 161 1.60 3.90 -2.42
CA MET A 161 1.01 4.01 -1.09
C MET A 161 1.78 3.06 -0.20
N ASP A 162 2.30 3.59 0.89
CA ASP A 162 2.89 2.83 1.98
C ASP A 162 2.13 3.13 3.27
N VAL A 163 1.93 2.13 4.10
CA VAL A 163 1.22 2.22 5.38
C VAL A 163 2.14 1.63 6.42
N ASP A 164 3.17 2.41 6.80
CA ASP A 164 4.24 1.91 7.66
C ASP A 164 3.74 1.65 9.08
N ARG A 165 2.67 2.33 9.49
CA ARG A 165 2.11 2.22 10.84
C ARG A 165 0.59 2.09 10.84
N ASP A 166 0.08 0.86 10.88
CA ASP A 166 -1.32 0.52 11.19
C ASP A 166 -1.42 -0.31 12.48
N ILE A 167 -1.36 0.36 13.64
CA ILE A 167 -1.29 -0.34 14.94
C ILE A 167 -2.68 -0.50 15.57
N LEU A 168 -3.00 -1.76 15.89
CA LEU A 168 -4.24 -2.17 16.54
C LEU A 168 -3.98 -2.96 17.83
N SER A 169 -4.83 -2.75 18.83
CA SER A 169 -4.93 -3.59 20.03
C SER A 169 -6.28 -4.33 20.02
N PRO A 170 -6.32 -5.56 19.47
CA PRO A 170 -7.53 -6.37 19.40
C PRO A 170 -7.79 -7.15 20.70
N PHE A 171 -9.05 -7.17 21.14
CA PHE A 171 -9.52 -7.92 22.30
C PHE A 171 -10.75 -8.74 21.92
N SER A 172 -10.67 -10.05 22.10
CA SER A 172 -11.85 -10.91 21.95
C SER A 172 -12.81 -10.72 23.12
N LYS A 173 -14.09 -10.48 22.85
CA LYS A 173 -15.12 -10.28 23.88
C LYS A 173 -15.36 -11.53 24.75
N ASN A 174 -15.00 -12.71 24.25
CA ASN A 174 -15.10 -13.97 24.99
C ASN A 174 -13.74 -14.45 25.53
N GLY A 175 -12.67 -13.67 25.35
CA GLY A 175 -11.32 -14.02 25.80
C GLY A 175 -10.58 -15.06 24.94
N ASN A 176 -11.14 -15.49 23.80
CA ASN A 176 -10.48 -16.45 22.90
C ASN A 176 -9.41 -15.74 22.03
N SER A 177 -8.13 -16.08 22.26
CA SER A 177 -6.98 -15.58 21.50
C SER A 177 -7.02 -15.97 20.02
N ASP A 178 -7.55 -17.14 19.66
CA ASP A 178 -7.66 -17.57 18.26
C ASP A 178 -8.58 -16.64 17.46
N THR A 179 -9.62 -16.10 18.11
CA THR A 179 -10.52 -15.14 17.48
C THR A 179 -9.78 -13.85 17.13
N THR A 180 -8.95 -13.37 18.06
CA THR A 180 -8.08 -12.21 17.84
C THR A 180 -7.05 -12.49 16.74
N PHE A 181 -6.41 -13.66 16.75
CA PHE A 181 -5.44 -14.08 15.74
C PHE A 181 -6.04 -13.99 14.33
N TRP A 182 -7.18 -14.66 14.09
CA TRP A 182 -7.81 -14.67 12.76
C TRP A 182 -8.38 -13.31 12.36
N PHE A 183 -8.81 -12.50 13.33
CA PHE A 183 -9.17 -11.11 13.07
C PHE A 183 -7.98 -10.32 12.53
N MET A 184 -6.79 -10.45 13.15
CA MET A 184 -5.58 -9.75 12.70
C MET A 184 -5.12 -10.20 11.31
N VAL A 185 -5.14 -11.51 11.04
CA VAL A 185 -4.79 -12.06 9.71
C VAL A 185 -5.70 -11.45 8.63
N ARG A 186 -7.01 -11.41 8.86
CA ARG A 186 -7.97 -10.82 7.90
C ARG A 186 -7.82 -9.32 7.77
N ASN A 187 -7.56 -8.62 8.87
CA ASN A 187 -7.32 -7.18 8.84
C ASN A 187 -6.11 -6.85 7.97
N GLY A 188 -4.99 -7.57 8.14
CA GLY A 188 -3.78 -7.37 7.35
C GLY A 188 -3.99 -7.64 5.85
N LEU A 189 -4.74 -8.69 5.49
CA LEU A 189 -5.04 -8.98 4.08
C LEU A 189 -5.89 -7.89 3.43
N ASN A 190 -6.89 -7.41 4.16
CA ASN A 190 -7.71 -6.30 3.69
C ASN A 190 -6.88 -5.03 3.57
N ALA A 191 -6.07 -4.70 4.58
CA ALA A 191 -5.15 -3.57 4.57
C ALA A 191 -4.26 -3.61 3.32
N SER A 192 -3.54 -4.71 3.08
CA SER A 192 -2.65 -4.80 1.92
C SER A 192 -3.38 -4.79 0.56
N ALA A 193 -4.59 -5.34 0.50
CA ALA A 193 -5.40 -5.22 -0.70
C ALA A 193 -5.82 -3.77 -0.96
N GLN A 194 -6.16 -2.99 0.07
CA GLN A 194 -6.58 -1.59 -0.13
C GLN A 194 -5.47 -0.71 -0.71
N GLU A 195 -4.20 -1.02 -0.43
CA GLU A 195 -3.06 -0.22 -0.89
C GLU A 195 -3.00 -0.08 -2.42
N HIS A 196 -3.37 -1.13 -3.17
CA HIS A 196 -3.42 -1.05 -4.64
C HIS A 196 -4.82 -0.70 -5.17
N LEU A 197 -5.88 -1.09 -4.44
CA LEU A 197 -7.26 -0.80 -4.85
C LEU A 197 -7.58 0.68 -4.79
N VAL A 198 -6.91 1.46 -3.94
CA VAL A 198 -7.08 2.92 -3.97
C VAL A 198 -6.73 3.49 -5.35
N PHE A 199 -5.69 2.96 -6.01
CA PHE A 199 -5.28 3.41 -7.33
C PHE A 199 -6.16 2.82 -8.43
N GLU A 200 -6.53 1.54 -8.32
CA GLU A 200 -7.35 0.88 -9.34
C GLU A 200 -8.79 1.36 -9.34
N SER A 201 -9.43 1.42 -8.16
CA SER A 201 -10.84 1.77 -8.03
C SER A 201 -11.10 3.26 -8.19
N ILE A 202 -10.21 4.13 -7.70
CA ILE A 202 -10.44 5.58 -7.76
C ILE A 202 -9.81 6.22 -8.99
N MET A 203 -8.61 5.78 -9.38
CA MET A 203 -7.83 6.41 -10.45
C MET A 203 -7.83 5.60 -11.76
N GLY A 204 -8.32 4.36 -11.74
CA GLY A 204 -8.24 3.47 -12.90
C GLY A 204 -6.79 3.14 -13.30
N LEU A 205 -5.87 3.19 -12.34
CA LEU A 205 -4.45 2.91 -12.54
C LEU A 205 -4.14 1.51 -12.04
N GLU A 206 -3.64 0.65 -12.92
CA GLU A 206 -3.19 -0.68 -12.55
C GLU A 206 -2.09 -0.57 -11.49
N ALA A 207 -2.21 -1.32 -10.40
CA ALA A 207 -1.28 -1.30 -9.29
C ALA A 207 -0.98 -2.70 -8.76
N ILE A 208 0.02 -2.79 -7.90
CA ILE A 208 0.48 -4.02 -7.25
C ILE A 208 0.42 -3.85 -5.74
N SER A 209 0.15 -4.95 -5.03
CA SER A 209 0.30 -5.10 -3.59
C SER A 209 0.82 -6.50 -3.31
N THR A 210 1.21 -6.80 -2.07
CA THR A 210 1.55 -8.18 -1.68
C THR A 210 0.39 -9.14 -1.96
N VAL A 211 -0.83 -8.76 -1.58
CA VAL A 211 -2.03 -9.58 -1.81
C VAL A 211 -2.28 -9.79 -3.31
N LYS A 212 -2.08 -8.76 -4.14
CA LYS A 212 -2.21 -8.89 -5.59
C LYS A 212 -1.14 -9.81 -6.17
N PHE A 213 0.10 -9.79 -5.69
CA PHE A 213 1.11 -10.77 -6.12
C PHE A 213 0.74 -12.19 -5.74
N LEU A 214 0.18 -12.42 -4.55
CA LEU A 214 -0.28 -13.75 -4.16
C LEU A 214 -1.42 -14.25 -5.07
N ASP A 215 -2.33 -13.36 -5.50
CA ASP A 215 -3.39 -13.71 -6.46
C ASP A 215 -2.85 -13.89 -7.89
N LEU A 216 -1.89 -13.07 -8.33
CA LEU A 216 -1.21 -13.24 -9.60
C LEU A 216 -0.45 -14.58 -9.64
N ALA A 217 0.21 -14.97 -8.56
CA ALA A 217 0.85 -16.27 -8.42
C ALA A 217 -0.15 -17.39 -8.67
N ASN A 218 -1.33 -17.29 -8.04
CA ASN A 218 -2.42 -18.24 -8.20
C ASN A 218 -2.88 -18.35 -9.65
N SER A 219 -3.22 -17.22 -10.25
CA SER A 219 -3.76 -17.15 -11.61
C SER A 219 -2.75 -17.65 -12.66
N GLN A 220 -1.46 -17.46 -12.40
CA GLN A 220 -0.36 -17.91 -13.24
C GLN A 220 0.14 -19.33 -12.91
N LEU A 221 -0.53 -20.03 -11.98
CA LEU A 221 -0.15 -21.38 -11.52
C LEU A 221 1.29 -21.47 -10.99
N VAL A 222 1.76 -20.40 -10.35
CA VAL A 222 3.05 -20.33 -9.66
C VAL A 222 2.86 -20.85 -8.23
N PRO A 223 3.57 -21.91 -7.81
CA PRO A 223 3.47 -22.42 -6.44
C PRO A 223 3.92 -21.38 -5.41
N ALA A 224 3.18 -21.27 -4.30
CA ALA A 224 3.60 -20.55 -3.11
C ALA A 224 4.19 -21.51 -2.07
N TYR A 225 5.27 -21.09 -1.43
CA TYR A 225 5.95 -21.81 -0.36
C TYR A 225 5.53 -21.24 0.98
N VAL A 226 5.29 -22.12 1.95
CA VAL A 226 5.09 -21.77 3.36
C VAL A 226 6.37 -22.15 4.08
N LEU A 227 7.10 -21.13 4.52
CA LEU A 227 8.44 -21.26 5.06
C LEU A 227 8.48 -20.84 6.53
N ASP A 228 9.19 -21.60 7.35
CA ASP A 228 9.45 -21.32 8.75
C ASP A 228 10.78 -21.96 9.19
N SER A 229 11.05 -22.01 10.50
CA SER A 229 12.29 -22.55 11.04
C SER A 229 12.51 -24.04 10.73
N GLU A 230 11.44 -24.80 10.47
CA GLU A 230 11.51 -26.25 10.22
C GLU A 230 11.96 -26.56 8.78
N ASN A 231 11.77 -25.62 7.85
CA ASN A 231 12.05 -25.82 6.43
C ASN A 231 12.83 -24.67 5.77
N VAL A 232 13.51 -23.83 6.55
CA VAL A 232 14.28 -22.65 6.12
C VAL A 232 15.28 -22.92 4.99
N GLN A 233 15.83 -24.13 4.91
CA GLN A 233 16.73 -24.55 3.81
C GLN A 233 16.09 -24.42 2.43
N ARG A 234 14.75 -24.45 2.35
CA ARG A 234 14.01 -24.36 1.09
C ARG A 234 13.95 -22.94 0.53
N VAL A 235 14.39 -21.93 1.30
CA VAL A 235 14.61 -20.57 0.76
C VAL A 235 15.58 -20.61 -0.43
N ASP A 236 16.51 -21.57 -0.48
CA ASP A 236 17.45 -21.71 -1.59
C ASP A 236 16.78 -22.14 -2.90
N GLU A 237 15.64 -22.83 -2.83
CA GLU A 237 14.84 -23.26 -3.98
C GLU A 237 14.14 -22.08 -4.69
N LEU A 238 13.95 -20.95 -4.00
CA LEU A 238 13.26 -19.78 -4.54
C LEU A 238 14.05 -19.15 -5.70
N GLN A 239 13.39 -18.81 -6.79
CA GLN A 239 13.96 -18.13 -7.94
C GLN A 239 13.72 -16.61 -7.84
N ILE A 240 14.25 -16.02 -6.77
CA ILE A 240 14.13 -14.59 -6.40
C ILE A 240 15.51 -14.01 -6.08
N SER A 241 15.59 -12.71 -5.80
CA SER A 241 16.87 -12.03 -5.54
C SER A 241 17.58 -12.56 -4.28
N SER A 242 18.89 -12.39 -4.21
CA SER A 242 19.66 -12.79 -3.01
C SER A 242 19.30 -11.95 -1.78
N GLN A 243 18.88 -10.69 -2.00
CA GLN A 243 18.43 -9.80 -0.94
C GLN A 243 17.11 -10.30 -0.34
N ASP A 244 16.10 -10.58 -1.16
CA ASP A 244 14.82 -11.10 -0.67
C ASP A 244 15.00 -12.45 0.08
N LYS A 245 15.89 -13.32 -0.40
CA LYS A 245 16.24 -14.56 0.32
C LYS A 245 16.87 -14.29 1.69
N ALA A 246 17.70 -13.26 1.82
CA ALA A 246 18.29 -12.89 3.09
C ALA A 246 17.23 -12.36 4.06
N ASP A 247 16.33 -11.50 3.57
CA ASP A 247 15.26 -10.92 4.38
C ASP A 247 14.27 -11.98 4.86
N ILE A 248 13.86 -12.90 3.98
CA ILE A 248 13.02 -14.05 4.35
C ILE A 248 13.67 -14.91 5.44
N ARG A 249 14.99 -15.18 5.35
CA ARG A 249 15.70 -15.90 6.42
C ARG A 249 15.71 -15.13 7.73
N ASN A 250 15.86 -13.81 7.69
CA ASN A 250 15.83 -12.98 8.90
C ASN A 250 14.47 -13.06 9.59
N PHE A 251 13.36 -12.99 8.84
CA PHE A 251 12.01 -13.18 9.40
C PHE A 251 11.81 -14.58 10.00
N ILE A 252 12.26 -15.62 9.30
CA ILE A 252 12.18 -17.00 9.80
C ILE A 252 13.01 -17.19 11.07
N ASN A 253 14.23 -16.65 11.11
CA ASN A 253 15.09 -16.67 12.30
C ASN A 253 14.49 -15.90 13.48
N ALA A 254 13.64 -14.91 13.21
CA ALA A 254 12.85 -14.20 14.22
C ALA A 254 11.56 -14.96 14.63
N GLY A 255 11.41 -16.22 14.23
CA GLY A 255 10.29 -17.10 14.60
C GLY A 255 9.00 -16.85 13.79
N LYS A 256 9.08 -16.14 12.67
CA LYS A 256 7.91 -15.84 11.82
C LYS A 256 7.71 -16.93 10.75
N MET A 257 6.48 -17.06 10.29
CA MET A 257 6.13 -17.84 9.09
C MET A 257 6.13 -16.92 7.86
N VAL A 258 6.58 -17.41 6.71
CA VAL A 258 6.60 -16.65 5.45
C VAL A 258 5.84 -17.40 4.37
N ILE A 259 4.96 -16.70 3.64
CA ILE A 259 4.25 -17.20 2.46
C ILE A 259 4.77 -16.44 1.24
N VAL A 260 5.40 -17.16 0.30
CA VAL A 260 6.12 -16.54 -0.82
C VAL A 260 5.97 -17.36 -2.11
N PRO A 261 5.61 -16.77 -3.26
CA PRO A 261 5.69 -17.45 -4.55
C PRO A 261 7.11 -17.94 -4.85
N ASN A 262 7.27 -19.10 -5.49
CA ASN A 262 8.58 -19.73 -5.64
C ASN A 262 9.51 -19.05 -6.67
N ARG A 263 9.03 -18.03 -7.38
CA ARG A 263 9.78 -17.25 -8.38
C ARG A 263 9.13 -15.88 -8.56
N ASN A 264 9.89 -14.95 -9.13
CA ASN A 264 9.35 -13.65 -9.53
C ASN A 264 8.12 -13.79 -10.44
N ILE A 265 7.18 -12.88 -10.26
CA ILE A 265 5.94 -12.74 -11.00
C ILE A 265 6.08 -11.51 -11.90
N GLN A 266 5.76 -11.69 -13.18
CA GLN A 266 5.65 -10.58 -14.11
C GLN A 266 4.21 -10.05 -14.07
N HIS A 267 4.07 -8.73 -13.92
CA HIS A 267 2.81 -8.03 -14.05
C HIS A 267 3.03 -6.66 -14.70
N VAL A 268 2.48 -6.46 -15.90
CA VAL A 268 2.72 -5.27 -16.73
C VAL A 268 4.24 -5.04 -16.90
N ASP A 269 4.78 -3.94 -16.40
CA ASP A 269 6.19 -3.54 -16.46
C ASP A 269 6.98 -3.92 -15.19
N TYR A 270 6.31 -4.40 -14.16
CA TYR A 270 6.94 -4.83 -12.92
C TYR A 270 7.30 -6.32 -12.95
N SER A 271 8.52 -6.64 -12.53
CA SER A 271 9.01 -8.01 -12.35
C SER A 271 9.62 -8.16 -10.96
N GLY A 272 8.96 -8.92 -10.09
CA GLY A 272 9.40 -9.05 -8.71
C GLY A 272 8.55 -10.03 -7.91
N ILE A 273 8.57 -9.92 -6.59
CA ILE A 273 7.89 -10.83 -5.69
C ILE A 273 7.15 -10.06 -4.61
N GLY A 274 5.95 -10.51 -4.24
CA GLY A 274 5.27 -10.10 -3.02
C GLY A 274 5.20 -11.30 -2.06
N TYR A 275 5.53 -11.10 -0.79
CA TYR A 275 5.47 -12.15 0.23
C TYR A 275 4.90 -11.64 1.55
N ASN A 276 4.19 -12.53 2.24
CA ASN A 276 3.57 -12.24 3.52
C ASN A 276 4.36 -12.91 4.65
N VAL A 277 4.61 -12.15 5.72
CA VAL A 277 5.24 -12.61 6.96
C VAL A 277 4.18 -12.64 8.04
N VAL A 278 4.05 -13.72 8.80
CA VAL A 278 3.03 -13.88 9.84
C VAL A 278 3.69 -14.20 11.17
N ASP A 279 3.32 -13.44 12.19
CA ASP A 279 3.56 -13.79 13.59
C ASP A 279 2.54 -14.85 14.03
N LEU A 280 3.02 -16.06 14.34
CA LEU A 280 2.15 -17.20 14.68
C LEU A 280 1.50 -17.10 16.07
N GLU A 281 1.94 -16.18 16.93
CA GLU A 281 1.36 -15.96 18.26
C GLU A 281 0.20 -14.96 18.21
N THR A 282 0.34 -13.92 17.38
CA THR A 282 -0.56 -12.76 17.39
C THR A 282 -1.41 -12.63 16.13
N GLY A 283 -1.01 -13.26 15.02
CA GLY A 283 -1.66 -13.11 13.71
C GLY A 283 -1.31 -11.80 13.00
N VAL A 284 -0.38 -11.01 13.56
CA VAL A 284 0.14 -9.80 12.91
C VAL A 284 0.87 -10.20 11.62
N GLY A 285 0.55 -9.50 10.53
CA GLY A 285 1.10 -9.74 9.20
C GLY A 285 1.97 -8.58 8.71
N GLY A 286 3.13 -8.89 8.16
CA GLY A 286 3.89 -8.00 7.27
C GLY A 286 3.61 -8.34 5.81
N TYR A 287 3.50 -7.34 4.95
CA TYR A 287 3.14 -7.50 3.54
C TYR A 287 4.18 -6.76 2.69
N LEU A 288 5.14 -7.50 2.15
CA LEU A 288 6.35 -6.95 1.54
C LEU A 288 6.41 -7.22 0.03
N ILE A 289 6.92 -6.23 -0.71
CA ILE A 289 7.21 -6.34 -2.14
C ILE A 289 8.71 -6.14 -2.38
N SER A 290 9.30 -6.92 -3.28
CA SER A 290 10.72 -6.80 -3.63
C SER A 290 11.09 -5.41 -4.16
N GLY A 291 12.34 -5.02 -3.97
CA GLY A 291 12.83 -3.70 -4.37
C GLY A 291 12.68 -2.63 -3.29
N GLY A 292 12.36 -3.02 -2.06
CA GLY A 292 12.22 -2.11 -0.92
C GLY A 292 10.88 -1.38 -0.86
N PHE A 293 9.91 -1.80 -1.67
CA PHE A 293 8.54 -1.30 -1.58
C PHE A 293 7.82 -2.07 -0.47
N ASN A 294 7.49 -1.39 0.62
CA ASN A 294 6.38 -1.84 1.47
C ASN A 294 5.10 -1.22 0.89
N GLY A 295 4.00 -1.97 0.95
CA GLY A 295 2.71 -1.50 0.46
C GLY A 295 2.41 -1.75 -1.03
N SER A 296 2.17 -0.67 -1.79
CA SER A 296 1.69 -0.72 -3.19
C SER A 296 2.34 0.30 -4.12
N ALA A 297 2.50 -0.05 -5.39
CA ALA A 297 2.89 0.89 -6.45
C ALA A 297 2.01 0.72 -7.69
N THR A 298 1.77 1.81 -8.43
CA THR A 298 1.18 1.73 -9.78
C THR A 298 2.19 1.13 -10.75
N VAL A 299 1.70 0.32 -11.67
CA VAL A 299 2.45 -0.22 -12.81
C VAL A 299 2.00 0.52 -14.08
N ALA A 300 2.83 0.56 -15.12
CA ALA A 300 2.67 1.43 -16.30
C ALA A 300 1.48 1.06 -17.24
N GLY A 301 0.39 0.49 -16.72
CA GLY A 301 -0.81 0.13 -17.47
C GLY A 301 -1.55 1.32 -18.07
N ASN A 302 -1.49 2.51 -17.45
CA ASN A 302 -2.10 3.75 -17.95
C ASN A 302 -1.09 4.91 -17.95
N VAL A 303 -0.14 4.83 -18.88
CA VAL A 303 0.99 5.75 -19.01
C VAL A 303 0.55 7.22 -19.15
N ALA A 304 -0.58 7.51 -19.79
CA ALA A 304 -1.03 8.88 -20.02
C ALA A 304 -1.41 9.62 -18.73
N ALA A 305 -2.12 8.95 -17.81
CA ALA A 305 -2.50 9.53 -16.53
C ALA A 305 -1.29 9.77 -15.62
N LEU A 306 -0.34 8.82 -15.58
CA LEU A 306 0.91 8.98 -14.84
C LEU A 306 1.79 10.09 -15.43
N ILE A 307 1.86 10.23 -16.76
CA ILE A 307 2.55 11.34 -17.42
C ILE A 307 1.92 12.67 -17.01
N ALA A 308 0.59 12.79 -17.01
CA ALA A 308 -0.08 14.04 -16.64
C ALA A 308 0.29 14.45 -15.20
N LEU A 309 0.22 13.51 -14.24
CA LEU A 309 0.65 13.75 -12.87
C LEU A 309 2.16 14.10 -12.78
N ALA A 310 3.00 13.45 -13.58
CA ALA A 310 4.42 13.77 -13.68
C ALA A 310 4.69 15.17 -14.26
N GLU A 311 3.87 15.67 -15.18
CA GLU A 311 3.99 17.03 -15.70
C GLU A 311 3.67 18.08 -14.63
N GLU A 312 2.72 17.77 -13.74
CA GLU A 312 2.45 18.56 -12.55
C GLU A 312 3.59 18.48 -11.53
N LEU A 313 4.27 17.33 -11.40
CA LEU A 313 5.46 17.18 -10.56
C LEU A 313 6.56 18.20 -10.88
N ILE A 314 6.76 18.44 -12.17
CA ILE A 314 7.85 19.27 -12.69
C ILE A 314 7.42 20.72 -12.95
N GLY A 315 6.20 21.09 -12.54
CA GLY A 315 5.70 22.47 -12.61
C GLY A 315 5.37 22.98 -14.01
N LYS A 316 5.04 22.10 -14.98
CA LYS A 316 4.50 22.57 -16.26
C LYS A 316 3.09 23.12 -16.06
N ASP A 317 2.73 24.20 -16.76
CA ASP A 317 1.39 24.81 -16.76
C ASP A 317 0.27 23.88 -17.31
N ASN A 318 0.61 22.65 -17.70
CA ASN A 318 -0.35 21.60 -18.03
C ASN A 318 -1.06 21.13 -16.74
N ARG A 319 -2.14 21.82 -16.38
CA ARG A 319 -3.04 21.39 -15.31
C ARG A 319 -3.58 19.99 -15.65
N VAL A 320 -3.45 19.05 -14.73
CA VAL A 320 -4.05 17.72 -14.88
C VAL A 320 -5.57 17.86 -14.80
N PHE A 321 -6.28 17.26 -15.76
CA PHE A 321 -7.73 17.18 -15.70
C PHE A 321 -8.14 16.08 -14.71
N LEU A 322 -8.39 16.47 -13.46
CA LEU A 322 -8.70 15.56 -12.35
C LEU A 322 -10.19 15.21 -12.25
N GLU A 323 -11.06 15.87 -13.01
CA GLU A 323 -12.52 15.65 -13.02
C GLU A 323 -12.95 14.17 -13.09
N PRO A 324 -12.36 13.29 -13.93
CA PRO A 324 -12.74 11.87 -13.93
C PRO A 324 -12.46 11.17 -12.59
N ILE A 325 -11.33 11.49 -11.95
CA ILE A 325 -10.93 10.92 -10.67
C ILE A 325 -11.84 11.46 -9.56
N ILE A 326 -12.11 12.76 -9.57
CA ILE A 326 -13.03 13.42 -8.62
C ILE A 326 -14.43 12.85 -8.77
N PHE A 327 -14.90 12.65 -9.99
CA PHE A 327 -16.19 12.04 -10.26
C PHE A 327 -16.27 10.63 -9.68
N THR A 328 -15.28 9.76 -9.96
CA THR A 328 -15.24 8.40 -9.41
C THR A 328 -15.20 8.41 -7.88
N LEU A 329 -14.39 9.30 -7.28
CA LEU A 329 -14.31 9.43 -5.83
C LEU A 329 -15.64 9.91 -5.23
N LYS A 330 -16.29 10.90 -5.84
CA LYS A 330 -17.62 11.39 -5.42
C LYS A 330 -18.69 10.31 -5.58
N ASP A 331 -18.73 9.63 -6.72
CA ASP A 331 -19.67 8.55 -7.00
C ASP A 331 -19.53 7.41 -5.98
N PHE A 332 -18.29 7.05 -5.63
CA PHE A 332 -18.03 6.10 -4.54
C PHE A 332 -18.56 6.65 -3.21
N LEU A 333 -18.16 7.86 -2.80
CA LEU A 333 -18.56 8.43 -1.51
C LEU A 333 -20.08 8.63 -1.39
N ASP A 334 -20.75 8.96 -2.50
CA ASP A 334 -22.20 9.13 -2.62
C ASP A 334 -22.96 7.79 -2.73
N SER A 335 -22.27 6.70 -3.02
CA SER A 335 -22.82 5.33 -2.95
C SER A 335 -22.79 4.77 -1.52
N TYR A 336 -22.02 5.37 -0.61
CA TYR A 336 -21.92 4.98 0.80
C TYR A 336 -22.32 6.05 1.86
N PRO A 337 -23.31 6.94 1.64
CA PRO A 337 -23.66 8.00 2.57
C PRO A 337 -24.35 7.47 3.84
N GLU A 338 -24.88 6.24 3.83
CA GLU A 338 -25.68 5.63 4.91
C GLU A 338 -25.24 4.21 5.39
N ILE A 339 -23.94 3.95 5.57
CA ILE A 339 -23.49 2.89 6.50
C ILE A 339 -23.95 3.18 7.96
N ALA A 340 -24.48 4.38 8.22
CA ALA A 340 -25.15 4.75 9.47
C ALA A 340 -26.61 4.25 9.61
N GLY A 341 -27.23 3.66 8.57
CA GLY A 341 -28.66 3.33 8.58
C GLY A 341 -29.06 1.91 8.16
N GLN A 342 -28.24 1.19 7.40
CA GLN A 342 -28.62 -0.12 6.85
C GLN A 342 -27.79 -1.27 7.41
N LYS A 343 -28.50 -2.36 7.78
CA LYS A 343 -27.91 -3.68 7.97
C LYS A 343 -27.31 -4.10 6.64
N ASN A 344 -25.98 -3.97 6.54
CA ASN A 344 -25.11 -4.71 5.64
C ASN A 344 -25.53 -4.62 4.16
N PRO A 345 -24.82 -3.90 3.27
CA PRO A 345 -24.76 -4.42 1.91
C PRO A 345 -24.19 -5.81 2.10
N ALA A 346 -25.02 -6.83 1.90
CA ALA A 346 -24.58 -8.20 2.09
C ALA A 346 -23.28 -8.32 1.28
N PHE A 347 -22.15 -8.52 1.97
CA PHE A 347 -21.10 -9.38 1.47
C PHE A 347 -21.84 -10.70 1.18
N GLN A 348 -22.44 -10.81 -0.01
CA GLN A 348 -23.11 -12.03 -0.40
C GLN A 348 -22.04 -13.12 -0.29
N GLU A 349 -22.43 -14.27 0.27
CA GLU A 349 -21.60 -15.46 0.25
C GLU A 349 -21.14 -15.74 -1.18
N PHE A 350 -19.96 -15.25 -1.56
CA PHE A 350 -19.33 -15.57 -2.82
C PHE A 350 -18.40 -16.78 -2.66
N THR A 351 -18.86 -17.79 -1.93
CA THR A 351 -18.42 -19.17 -2.11
C THR A 351 -18.94 -19.67 -3.46
N LYS A 352 -18.25 -19.37 -4.56
CA LYS A 352 -18.35 -20.10 -5.86
C LYS A 352 -17.38 -19.57 -6.92
N ARG A 353 -16.07 -19.61 -6.67
CA ARG A 353 -15.08 -19.82 -7.75
C ARG A 353 -14.04 -20.82 -7.28
N GLN A 354 -13.88 -21.90 -8.03
CA GLN A 354 -12.92 -22.95 -7.70
C GLN A 354 -11.50 -22.37 -7.69
N LEU A 355 -10.79 -22.68 -6.61
CA LEU A 355 -9.36 -22.51 -6.49
C LEU A 355 -8.69 -23.44 -7.51
N HIS A 356 -7.75 -22.93 -8.31
CA HIS A 356 -6.87 -23.77 -9.14
C HIS A 356 -5.54 -24.04 -8.40
N TRP A 357 -5.58 -24.10 -7.06
CA TRP A 357 -4.45 -24.51 -6.24
C TRP A 357 -4.26 -26.02 -6.31
N GLY A 358 -3.81 -26.52 -7.46
CA GLY A 358 -3.44 -27.92 -7.63
C GLY A 358 -2.15 -28.31 -6.89
N HIS A 359 -1.38 -27.34 -6.38
CA HIS A 359 -0.04 -27.59 -5.84
C HIS A 359 0.36 -26.57 -4.75
N ILE A 360 -0.38 -26.48 -3.63
CA ILE A 360 0.34 -26.20 -2.38
C ILE A 360 1.21 -27.42 -2.18
N VAL A 361 2.51 -27.28 -2.40
CA VAL A 361 3.43 -28.41 -2.27
C VAL A 361 3.51 -28.73 -0.78
N ASN A 362 2.67 -29.67 -0.36
CA ASN A 362 2.60 -30.17 1.00
C ASN A 362 3.88 -30.97 1.26
N LEU A 363 4.86 -30.30 1.85
CA LEU A 363 6.17 -30.87 2.12
C LEU A 363 6.31 -30.99 3.64
N SER A 364 5.73 -32.07 4.17
CA SER A 364 6.00 -32.78 5.44
C SER A 364 6.94 -32.11 6.49
N PRO A 365 6.66 -32.20 7.80
CA PRO A 365 5.39 -32.29 8.52
C PRO A 365 5.08 -30.90 9.11
N VAL A 366 4.72 -29.94 8.26
CA VAL A 366 4.29 -28.62 8.74
C VAL A 366 2.97 -28.79 9.48
N ASP A 367 2.88 -28.27 10.71
CA ASP A 367 1.68 -28.26 11.55
C ASP A 367 0.43 -27.92 10.72
N GLY A 368 -0.63 -28.73 10.82
CA GLY A 368 -1.88 -28.52 10.07
C GLY A 368 -2.48 -27.13 10.29
N PHE A 369 -2.18 -26.49 11.41
CA PHE A 369 -2.53 -25.10 11.68
C PHE A 369 -1.87 -24.10 10.71
N LYS A 370 -0.56 -24.21 10.46
CA LYS A 370 0.20 -23.34 9.55
C LYS A 370 -0.28 -23.48 8.10
N VAL A 371 -0.61 -24.71 7.69
CA VAL A 371 -1.20 -24.98 6.37
C VAL A 371 -2.57 -24.33 6.24
N ASN A 372 -3.41 -24.39 7.27
CA ASN A 372 -4.71 -23.71 7.27
C ASN A 372 -4.54 -22.18 7.20
N ILE A 373 -3.58 -21.59 7.91
CA ILE A 373 -3.27 -20.15 7.81
C ILE A 373 -2.91 -19.77 6.37
N ALA A 374 -2.04 -20.53 5.72
CA ALA A 374 -1.67 -20.28 4.34
C ALA A 374 -2.86 -20.42 3.38
N PHE A 375 -3.72 -21.43 3.56
CA PHE A 375 -4.95 -21.57 2.77
C PHE A 375 -5.88 -20.38 2.95
N GLU A 376 -6.14 -19.95 4.19
CA GLU A 376 -7.00 -18.81 4.49
C GLU A 376 -6.43 -17.52 3.88
N ILE A 377 -5.12 -17.29 3.99
CA ILE A 377 -4.46 -16.12 3.39
C ILE A 377 -4.59 -16.11 1.87
N LEU A 378 -4.29 -17.23 1.20
CA LEU A 378 -4.36 -17.33 -0.25
C LEU A 378 -5.81 -17.29 -0.77
N TYR A 379 -6.75 -17.83 0.00
CA TYR A 379 -8.18 -17.77 -0.31
C TYR A 379 -8.73 -16.35 -0.18
N HIS A 380 -8.43 -15.69 0.94
CA HIS A 380 -8.88 -14.34 1.21
C HIS A 380 -8.19 -13.31 0.32
N ALA A 381 -6.90 -13.48 -0.03
CA ALA A 381 -6.24 -12.65 -1.02
C ALA A 381 -7.06 -12.55 -2.32
N ARG A 382 -7.56 -13.69 -2.82
CA ARG A 382 -8.42 -13.73 -4.02
C ARG A 382 -9.81 -13.15 -3.80
N ILE A 383 -10.44 -13.42 -2.66
CA ILE A 383 -11.81 -12.96 -2.37
C ILE A 383 -11.88 -11.46 -2.10
N THR A 384 -10.92 -10.93 -1.35
CA THR A 384 -10.81 -9.51 -1.04
C THR A 384 -10.74 -8.71 -2.34
N LEU A 385 -9.95 -9.16 -3.32
CA LEU A 385 -9.91 -8.55 -4.66
C LEU A 385 -11.26 -8.61 -5.39
N ILE A 386 -11.90 -9.77 -5.40
CA ILE A 386 -13.18 -9.96 -6.11
C ILE A 386 -14.31 -9.13 -5.49
N THR A 387 -14.30 -8.93 -4.17
CA THR A 387 -15.41 -8.31 -3.44
C THR A 387 -15.29 -6.80 -3.33
N LEU A 388 -14.08 -6.25 -3.51
CA LEU A 388 -13.85 -4.80 -3.50
C LEU A 388 -13.97 -4.16 -4.89
N ILE A 389 -14.03 -4.97 -5.95
CA ILE A 389 -14.18 -4.53 -7.36
C ILE A 389 -15.66 -4.57 -7.81
N GLN A 390 -16.55 -5.22 -7.06
CA GLN A 390 -18.01 -5.27 -7.31
C GLN A 390 -18.74 -4.23 -6.48
#